data_AF-A0A838TIR8-F1
#
_entry.id   AF-A0A838TIR8-F1
#
_cell.length_a   1.000
_cell.length_b   1.000
_cell.length_c   1.000
_cell.angle_alpha   90.00
_cell.angle_beta   90.00
_cell.angle_gamma   90.00
#
_symmetry.space_group_name_H-M   'P 1'
#
loop_
_entity.id
_entity.type
_entity.pdbx_description
1 polymer ?
#
loop_
_entity_poly.entity_id
_entity_poly.type
_entity_poly.pdbx_seq_one_letter_code
_entity_poly.pdbx_strand_id
1 'polypeptide(L)'
;MFRSLATRGLAFLLLFPGLPAARALEAELPNESAANLSTLGRKPDWSELECYQASITHDEFVDLLEHVYATHGYNPELIKIEPDQVRIATTTRGTPEYFILHFAKSAADLPPIPRWWTAPNALPAATVAGAGALAGFHIALDPGHLGGSWAKMEERWFKIGDAPPVQEGDMTLRVARLLAERLQSLGAKVSLLRDKAEPLTPYRPSDFEEIARQFLIRAGVSDPRENFDGPADPEREQTVGWQREMLFYRNSEIRRRASLVNFRLQPDLVLCL
;
A
#
# COMPACT_ATOMS: atom_id res chain seq x y z
N MET A 1 -29.07 0.29 -56.38
CA MET A 1 -27.97 -0.16 -55.49
C MET A 1 -27.62 0.99 -54.56
N PHE A 2 -27.28 0.66 -53.30
CA PHE A 2 -27.05 1.55 -52.14
C PHE A 2 -28.30 2.03 -51.38
N ARG A 3 -28.61 1.32 -50.29
CA ARG A 3 -29.10 1.92 -49.04
C ARG A 3 -28.42 1.27 -47.85
N SER A 4 -27.91 2.15 -46.99
CA SER A 4 -27.13 1.97 -45.77
C SER A 4 -27.89 1.18 -44.69
N LEU A 5 -27.24 0.20 -44.08
CA LEU A 5 -27.64 -0.35 -42.77
C LEU A 5 -27.13 0.59 -41.68
N ALA A 6 -28.06 1.28 -41.01
CA ALA A 6 -27.76 2.00 -39.77
C ALA A 6 -27.72 1.00 -38.60
N THR A 7 -26.55 0.92 -37.99
CA THR A 7 -26.18 0.13 -36.82
C THR A 7 -26.98 0.56 -35.59
N ARG A 8 -27.75 -0.38 -35.00
CA ARG A 8 -28.22 -0.27 -33.61
C ARG A 8 -27.13 -0.85 -32.70
N GLY A 9 -26.29 0.01 -32.14
CA GLY A 9 -25.42 -0.34 -31.02
C GLY A 9 -26.15 -0.09 -29.71
N LEU A 10 -26.64 -1.16 -29.07
CA LEU A 10 -27.19 -1.12 -27.72
C LEU A 10 -26.00 -1.13 -26.75
N ALA A 11 -25.77 -0.02 -26.05
CA ALA A 11 -24.78 0.07 -24.99
C ALA A 11 -25.27 -0.72 -23.76
N PHE A 12 -24.54 -1.77 -23.40
CA PHE A 12 -24.71 -2.48 -22.13
C PHE A 12 -23.84 -1.80 -21.08
N LEU A 13 -24.41 -0.82 -20.37
CA LEU A 13 -23.90 -0.31 -19.11
C LEU A 13 -24.42 -1.24 -18.01
N LEU A 14 -23.63 -2.24 -17.62
CA LEU A 14 -23.90 -2.99 -16.40
C LEU A 14 -23.47 -2.17 -15.18
N LEU A 15 -24.48 -1.75 -14.45
CA LEU A 15 -24.44 -1.29 -13.07
C LEU A 15 -23.82 -2.37 -12.17
N PHE A 16 -22.62 -2.11 -11.65
CA PHE A 16 -22.18 -2.69 -10.39
C PHE A 16 -22.38 -1.64 -9.29
N PRO A 17 -23.34 -1.82 -8.38
CA PRO A 17 -23.40 -1.01 -7.18
C PRO A 17 -22.36 -1.56 -6.18
N GLY A 18 -21.46 -0.70 -5.69
CA GLY A 18 -20.78 -0.95 -4.40
C GLY A 18 -19.30 -1.37 -4.40
N LEU A 19 -18.47 -0.96 -5.36
CA LEU A 19 -17.02 -0.86 -5.10
C LEU A 19 -16.74 0.57 -4.62
N PRO A 20 -16.04 0.79 -3.49
CA PRO A 20 -15.54 2.13 -3.17
C PRO A 20 -14.62 2.55 -4.32
N ALA A 21 -15.19 3.39 -5.17
CA ALA A 21 -14.63 3.78 -6.45
C ALA A 21 -13.33 4.52 -6.22
N ALA A 22 -12.20 3.95 -6.66
CA ALA A 22 -11.06 4.62 -7.30
C ALA A 22 -10.54 5.95 -6.69
N ARG A 23 -10.90 6.32 -5.46
CA ARG A 23 -10.61 7.62 -4.84
C ARG A 23 -9.19 7.71 -4.32
N ALA A 24 -8.49 6.58 -4.26
CA ALA A 24 -7.12 6.50 -3.78
C ALA A 24 -6.06 6.84 -4.85
N LEU A 25 -6.42 6.72 -6.14
CA LEU A 25 -5.47 6.85 -7.25
C LEU A 25 -5.29 8.28 -7.77
N GLU A 26 -6.22 9.19 -7.46
CA GLU A 26 -6.21 10.61 -7.86
C GLU A 26 -6.32 11.45 -6.58
N ALA A 27 -5.21 12.03 -6.09
CA ALA A 27 -4.66 13.33 -6.50
C ALA A 27 -5.11 14.45 -5.55
N GLU A 28 -4.68 14.34 -4.29
CA GLU A 28 -4.30 15.50 -3.49
C GLU A 28 -2.96 15.15 -2.84
N LEU A 29 -2.04 16.13 -2.74
CA LEU A 29 -0.94 16.02 -1.79
C LEU A 29 -1.59 15.67 -0.45
N PRO A 30 -1.13 14.64 0.27
CA PRO A 30 -1.70 14.30 1.56
C PRO A 30 -1.86 15.57 2.40
N ASN A 31 -3.12 15.87 2.74
CA ASN A 31 -3.50 17.07 3.48
C ASN A 31 -2.59 17.24 4.71
N GLU A 32 -2.39 18.50 5.09
CA GLU A 32 -1.63 18.94 6.25
C GLU A 32 -1.63 17.90 7.35
N SER A 33 -0.43 17.53 7.79
CA SER A 33 -0.19 16.60 8.88
C SER A 33 -1.21 16.78 10.01
N ALA A 34 -2.22 15.91 10.07
CA ALA A 34 -2.98 15.76 11.28
C ALA A 34 -1.99 15.34 12.38
N ALA A 35 -2.01 16.02 13.53
CA ALA A 35 -0.99 15.90 14.58
C ALA A 35 -0.71 14.46 15.08
N ASN A 36 -1.57 13.50 14.75
CA ASN A 36 -1.51 12.11 15.18
C ASN A 36 -1.36 11.10 14.03
N LEU A 37 -1.06 11.54 12.80
CA LEU A 37 -0.83 10.66 11.67
C LEU A 37 0.63 10.70 11.24
N SER A 38 1.12 9.59 10.66
CA SER A 38 2.40 9.57 9.96
C SER A 38 2.43 10.64 8.87
N THR A 39 3.61 11.16 8.54
CA THR A 39 3.74 12.12 7.44
C THR A 39 3.21 11.50 6.15
N LEU A 40 2.45 12.29 5.38
CA LEU A 40 1.69 11.83 4.22
C LEU A 40 0.53 10.84 4.52
N GLY A 41 0.19 10.66 5.79
CA GLY A 41 -0.92 9.83 6.26
C GLY A 41 -2.26 10.41 5.85
N ARG A 42 -3.15 9.54 5.36
CA ARG A 42 -4.56 9.89 5.15
C ARG A 42 -5.34 9.59 6.43
N LYS A 43 -6.34 10.40 6.72
CA LYS A 43 -7.30 10.09 7.79
C LYS A 43 -7.95 8.72 7.46
N PRO A 44 -7.97 7.77 8.41
CA PRO A 44 -8.62 6.49 8.18
C PRO A 44 -10.14 6.69 7.99
N ASP A 45 -10.71 5.92 7.07
CA ASP A 45 -12.16 5.77 6.93
C ASP A 45 -12.59 4.51 7.69
N TRP A 46 -13.12 4.71 8.90
CA TRP A 46 -13.54 3.62 9.76
C TRP A 46 -14.73 2.83 9.20
N SER A 47 -15.48 3.38 8.24
CA SER A 47 -16.60 2.67 7.62
C SER A 47 -16.15 1.49 6.74
N GLU A 48 -14.89 1.47 6.29
CA GLU A 48 -14.31 0.35 5.56
C GLU A 48 -14.28 -0.95 6.41
N LEU A 49 -14.28 -0.81 7.74
CA LEU A 49 -14.25 -1.96 8.66
C LEU A 49 -15.62 -2.60 8.88
N GLU A 50 -16.72 -1.96 8.47
CA GLU A 50 -18.07 -2.49 8.68
C GLU A 50 -18.31 -3.84 7.97
N CYS A 51 -17.55 -4.13 6.91
CA CYS A 51 -17.65 -5.42 6.23
C CYS A 51 -17.15 -6.61 7.08
N TYR A 52 -16.46 -6.36 8.20
CA TYR A 52 -15.91 -7.38 9.11
C TYR A 52 -16.76 -7.61 10.37
N GLN A 53 -17.96 -7.03 10.45
CA GLN A 53 -18.86 -7.28 11.58
C GLN A 53 -19.11 -8.79 11.78
N ALA A 54 -19.03 -9.23 13.04
CA ALA A 54 -19.18 -10.63 13.44
C ALA A 54 -18.21 -11.62 12.74
N SER A 55 -17.09 -11.16 12.18
CA SER A 55 -16.12 -12.03 11.50
C SER A 55 -15.01 -12.58 12.40
N ILE A 56 -15.12 -12.37 13.71
CA ILE A 56 -14.17 -12.84 14.73
C ILE A 56 -14.92 -13.11 16.05
N THR A 57 -14.48 -14.11 16.80
CA THR A 57 -15.03 -14.37 18.15
C THR A 57 -14.36 -13.50 19.21
N HIS A 58 -14.98 -13.35 20.38
CA HIS A 58 -14.38 -12.64 21.51
C HIS A 58 -12.99 -13.19 21.85
N ASP A 59 -12.89 -14.50 22.07
CA ASP A 59 -11.66 -15.15 22.52
C ASP A 59 -10.55 -15.07 21.48
N GLU A 60 -10.88 -15.20 20.20
CA GLU A 60 -9.93 -15.01 19.10
C GLU A 60 -9.44 -13.57 19.00
N PHE A 61 -10.33 -12.58 19.19
CA PHE A 61 -9.94 -11.17 19.19
C PHE A 61 -8.97 -10.87 20.35
N VAL A 62 -9.27 -11.36 21.56
CA VAL A 62 -8.41 -11.18 22.73
C VAL A 62 -7.06 -11.86 22.52
N ASP A 63 -7.03 -13.10 22.04
CA ASP A 63 -5.81 -13.83 21.79
C ASP A 63 -4.89 -13.11 20.78
N LEU A 64 -5.45 -12.67 19.65
CA LEU A 64 -4.71 -11.90 18.65
C LEU A 64 -4.23 -10.57 19.22
N LEU A 65 -5.07 -9.85 19.96
CA LEU A 65 -4.70 -8.58 20.54
C LEU A 65 -3.54 -8.76 21.52
N GLU A 66 -3.62 -9.70 22.45
CA GLU A 66 -2.65 -9.84 23.54
C GLU A 66 -1.36 -10.54 23.10
N HIS A 67 -1.43 -11.50 22.18
CA HIS A 67 -0.28 -12.33 21.81
C HIS A 67 0.36 -11.96 20.47
N VAL A 68 -0.33 -11.20 19.62
CA VAL A 68 0.19 -10.83 18.28
C VAL A 68 0.38 -9.32 18.16
N TYR A 69 -0.66 -8.52 18.43
CA TYR A 69 -0.65 -7.09 18.08
C TYR A 69 -0.19 -6.17 19.22
N ALA A 70 -0.54 -6.49 20.46
CA ALA A 70 -0.29 -5.69 21.66
C ALA A 70 0.39 -6.53 22.74
N THR A 71 1.48 -7.24 22.36
CA THR A 71 2.29 -8.10 23.24
C THR A 71 2.90 -7.39 24.46
N HIS A 72 2.88 -6.06 24.46
CA HIS A 72 3.37 -5.21 25.56
C HIS A 72 2.23 -4.46 26.27
N GLY A 73 0.97 -4.90 26.06
CA GLY A 73 -0.24 -4.27 26.58
C GLY A 73 -0.85 -3.24 25.63
N TYR A 74 -2.12 -2.93 25.87
CA TYR A 74 -2.88 -1.89 25.19
C TYR A 74 -3.53 -0.94 26.21
N ASN A 75 -3.89 0.28 25.79
CA ASN A 75 -4.61 1.21 26.65
C ASN A 75 -6.11 0.83 26.68
N PRO A 76 -6.68 0.45 27.84
CA PRO A 76 -8.10 0.07 27.96
C PRO A 76 -9.07 1.25 27.72
N GLU A 77 -8.58 2.50 27.74
CA GLU A 77 -9.37 3.67 27.33
C GLU A 77 -9.52 3.77 25.80
N LEU A 78 -8.57 3.20 25.05
CA LEU A 78 -8.59 3.18 23.58
C LEU A 78 -9.27 1.95 23.02
N ILE A 79 -9.13 0.80 23.69
CA ILE A 79 -9.74 -0.47 23.29
C ILE A 79 -10.46 -1.05 24.50
N LYS A 80 -11.79 -1.03 24.45
CA LYS A 80 -12.64 -1.60 25.51
C LYS A 80 -13.33 -2.85 25.00
N ILE A 81 -12.91 -3.99 25.53
CA ILE A 81 -13.46 -5.31 25.21
C ILE A 81 -14.67 -5.57 26.13
N GLU A 82 -15.79 -5.95 25.53
CA GLU A 82 -17.04 -6.35 26.17
C GLU A 82 -17.40 -7.77 25.68
N PRO A 83 -18.32 -8.50 26.35
CA PRO A 83 -18.55 -9.91 26.02
C PRO A 83 -18.95 -10.19 24.56
N ASP A 84 -19.66 -9.26 23.92
CA ASP A 84 -20.23 -9.41 22.57
C ASP A 84 -19.68 -8.40 21.55
N GLN A 85 -18.79 -7.50 21.97
CA GLN A 85 -18.22 -6.48 21.10
C GLN A 85 -16.92 -5.90 21.64
N VAL A 86 -16.17 -5.19 20.79
CA VAL A 86 -15.08 -4.30 21.20
C VAL A 86 -15.36 -2.88 20.71
N ARG A 87 -15.09 -1.91 21.58
CA ARG A 87 -15.16 -0.49 21.28
C ARG A 87 -13.75 0.06 21.10
N ILE A 88 -13.48 0.64 19.94
CA ILE A 88 -12.18 1.20 19.57
C ILE A 88 -12.33 2.71 19.40
N ALA A 89 -11.58 3.49 20.16
CA ALA A 89 -11.61 4.95 20.07
C ALA A 89 -11.08 5.43 18.70
N THR A 90 -11.88 6.19 17.97
CA THR A 90 -11.52 6.74 16.65
C THR A 90 -11.07 8.20 16.72
N THR A 91 -11.36 8.86 17.85
CA THR A 91 -10.93 10.22 18.17
C THR A 91 -10.23 10.26 19.53
N THR A 92 -9.14 11.02 19.61
CA THR A 92 -8.38 11.24 20.86
C THR A 92 -8.52 12.67 21.39
N ARG A 93 -9.26 13.53 20.69
CA ARG A 93 -9.55 14.91 21.09
C ARG A 93 -11.03 15.23 20.83
N GLY A 94 -11.65 15.95 21.76
CA GLY A 94 -13.06 16.34 21.66
C GLY A 94 -14.00 15.25 22.15
N THR A 95 -15.21 15.21 21.60
CA THR A 95 -16.21 14.19 21.93
C THR A 95 -15.69 12.81 21.48
N PRO A 96 -15.64 11.81 22.39
CA PRO A 96 -15.19 10.47 22.05
C PRO A 96 -16.11 9.83 21.01
N GLU A 97 -15.52 9.42 19.89
CA GLU A 97 -16.15 8.59 18.87
C GLU A 97 -15.53 7.18 18.94
N TYR A 98 -16.37 6.18 18.66
CA TYR A 98 -15.97 4.78 18.72
C TYR A 98 -16.40 4.05 17.46
N PHE A 99 -15.52 3.20 16.97
CA PHE A 99 -15.89 2.09 16.11
C PHE A 99 -16.28 0.92 17.02
N ILE A 100 -17.39 0.25 16.68
CA ILE A 100 -17.89 -0.90 17.42
C ILE A 100 -17.78 -2.10 16.49
N LEU A 101 -16.97 -3.09 16.88
CA LEU A 101 -16.91 -4.37 16.21
C LEU A 101 -17.68 -5.39 17.05
N HIS A 102 -18.75 -5.93 16.51
CA HIS A 102 -19.52 -7.00 17.13
C HIS A 102 -18.83 -8.35 16.91
N PHE A 103 -18.77 -9.16 17.96
CA PHE A 103 -18.21 -10.50 17.90
C PHE A 103 -19.23 -11.52 17.36
N ALA A 104 -18.71 -12.56 16.72
CA ALA A 104 -19.50 -13.76 16.43
C ALA A 104 -19.90 -14.45 17.73
N LYS A 105 -21.10 -15.03 17.75
CA LYS A 105 -21.59 -15.82 18.91
C LYS A 105 -20.78 -17.10 19.11
N SER A 106 -20.34 -17.71 18.02
CA SER A 106 -19.51 -18.91 18.02
C SER A 106 -18.69 -18.99 16.74
N ALA A 107 -17.66 -19.83 16.75
CA ALA A 107 -16.88 -20.13 15.55
C ALA A 107 -17.73 -20.72 14.40
N ALA A 108 -18.85 -21.38 14.73
CA ALA A 108 -19.77 -21.93 13.73
C ALA A 108 -20.61 -20.85 13.02
N ASP A 109 -20.72 -19.66 13.61
CA ASP A 109 -21.52 -18.54 13.11
C ASP A 109 -20.69 -17.52 12.30
N LEU A 110 -19.39 -17.78 12.10
CA LEU A 110 -18.50 -16.85 11.41
C LEU A 110 -18.90 -16.70 9.93
N PRO A 111 -19.24 -15.48 9.47
CA PRO A 111 -19.43 -15.23 8.06
C PRO A 111 -18.08 -15.35 7.33
N PRO A 112 -18.10 -15.62 6.01
CA PRO A 112 -16.89 -15.55 5.21
C PRO A 112 -16.27 -14.14 5.30
N ILE A 113 -15.00 -14.07 5.69
CA ILE A 113 -14.25 -12.82 5.73
C ILE A 113 -14.16 -12.26 4.29
N PRO A 114 -14.61 -11.02 4.05
CA PRO A 114 -14.46 -10.37 2.75
C PRO A 114 -12.98 -10.31 2.37
N ARG A 115 -12.64 -10.89 1.22
CA ARG A 115 -11.29 -10.83 0.65
C ARG A 115 -11.39 -10.70 -0.85
N TRP A 116 -10.52 -9.88 -1.42
CA TRP A 116 -10.38 -9.75 -2.87
C TRP A 116 -9.43 -10.81 -3.46
N TRP A 117 -8.61 -11.47 -2.62
CA TRP A 117 -7.67 -12.51 -3.02
C TRP A 117 -8.26 -13.91 -2.92
N THR A 118 -7.74 -14.81 -3.76
CA THR A 118 -8.12 -16.21 -3.84
C THR A 118 -7.30 -17.04 -2.87
N ALA A 119 -7.97 -17.76 -1.97
CA ALA A 119 -7.30 -18.63 -1.02
C ALA A 119 -6.71 -19.87 -1.72
N PRO A 120 -5.59 -20.44 -1.22
CA PRO A 120 -4.94 -21.59 -1.85
C PRO A 120 -5.87 -22.79 -2.08
N ASN A 121 -6.82 -23.03 -1.17
CA ASN A 121 -7.80 -24.11 -1.27
C ASN A 121 -8.92 -23.85 -2.29
N ALA A 122 -9.08 -22.62 -2.76
CA ALA A 122 -10.04 -22.23 -3.79
C ALA A 122 -9.43 -22.26 -5.20
N LEU A 123 -8.12 -22.50 -5.33
CA LEU A 123 -7.46 -22.60 -6.62
C LEU A 123 -7.81 -23.91 -7.32
N PRO A 124 -7.93 -23.92 -8.67
CA PRO A 124 -8.15 -25.14 -9.42
C PRO A 124 -7.06 -26.17 -9.11
N ALA A 125 -7.46 -27.43 -8.91
CA ALA A 125 -6.48 -28.50 -8.82
C ALA A 125 -5.64 -28.53 -10.12
N ALA A 126 -4.33 -28.72 -9.98
CA ALA A 126 -3.38 -28.80 -11.10
C ALA A 126 -3.65 -29.98 -12.08
N THR A 127 -4.75 -30.70 -11.88
CA THR A 127 -5.20 -31.86 -12.66
C THR A 127 -5.89 -31.49 -13.97
N VAL A 128 -6.18 -30.21 -14.22
CA VAL A 128 -6.62 -29.75 -15.54
C VAL A 128 -5.41 -29.79 -16.49
N ALA A 129 -5.35 -30.84 -17.31
CA ALA A 129 -4.26 -31.06 -18.26
C ALA A 129 -4.02 -29.80 -19.12
N GLY A 130 -2.79 -29.27 -19.07
CA GLY A 130 -2.35 -28.13 -19.88
C GLY A 130 -2.54 -26.74 -19.25
N ALA A 131 -3.13 -26.60 -18.06
CA ALA A 131 -3.40 -25.29 -17.45
C ALA A 131 -2.14 -24.61 -16.83
N GLY A 132 -1.10 -25.38 -16.51
CA GLY A 132 0.07 -24.88 -15.78
C GLY A 132 -0.15 -24.85 -14.26
N ALA A 133 0.93 -24.93 -13.48
CA ALA A 133 0.86 -25.06 -12.02
C ALA A 133 0.29 -23.82 -11.29
N LEU A 134 0.26 -22.67 -11.94
CA LEU A 134 -0.23 -21.39 -11.40
C LEU A 134 -1.44 -20.84 -12.20
N ALA A 135 -2.14 -21.71 -12.92
CA ALA A 135 -3.31 -21.34 -13.71
C ALA A 135 -4.33 -20.54 -12.90
N GLY A 136 -4.70 -19.36 -13.40
CA GLY A 136 -5.71 -18.52 -12.76
C GLY A 136 -5.23 -17.74 -11.53
N PHE A 137 -3.98 -17.92 -11.10
CA PHE A 137 -3.40 -17.18 -9.99
C PHE A 137 -2.84 -15.84 -10.48
N HIS A 138 -3.22 -14.74 -9.84
CA HIS A 138 -2.72 -13.40 -10.14
C HIS A 138 -1.60 -13.01 -9.17
N ILE A 139 -0.37 -12.90 -9.68
CA ILE A 139 0.80 -12.43 -8.92
C ILE A 139 1.16 -11.03 -9.38
N ALA A 140 1.32 -10.10 -8.43
CA ALA A 140 1.99 -8.84 -8.70
C ALA A 140 3.44 -8.89 -8.21
N LEU A 141 4.36 -8.43 -9.06
CA LEU A 141 5.76 -8.25 -8.69
C LEU A 141 5.99 -6.78 -8.41
N ASP A 142 6.52 -6.50 -7.22
CA ASP A 142 6.92 -5.18 -6.77
C ASP A 142 8.45 -5.10 -6.72
N PRO A 143 9.12 -4.67 -7.80
CA PRO A 143 10.55 -4.47 -7.77
C PRO A 143 10.86 -3.29 -6.85
N GLY A 144 11.50 -3.56 -5.71
CA GLY A 144 11.86 -2.57 -4.71
C GLY A 144 12.80 -1.49 -5.28
N HIS A 145 12.85 -0.36 -4.57
CA HIS A 145 13.73 0.77 -4.89
C HIS A 145 13.48 1.44 -6.26
N LEU A 146 14.06 2.62 -6.44
CA LEU A 146 14.12 3.33 -7.71
C LEU A 146 15.50 3.20 -8.35
N GLY A 147 15.50 2.92 -9.65
CA GLY A 147 16.72 2.71 -10.45
C GLY A 147 17.19 3.98 -11.18
N GLY A 148 18.15 3.83 -12.09
CA GLY A 148 18.57 4.89 -13.00
C GLY A 148 19.03 6.16 -12.29
N SER A 149 18.46 7.32 -12.66
CA SER A 149 18.84 8.61 -12.08
C SER A 149 18.46 8.77 -10.61
N TRP A 150 17.55 7.95 -10.09
CA TRP A 150 17.04 8.03 -8.71
C TRP A 150 17.87 7.24 -7.71
N ALA A 151 18.66 6.28 -8.16
CA ALA A 151 19.37 5.35 -7.27
C ALA A 151 20.32 6.04 -6.28
N LYS A 152 20.93 7.17 -6.68
CA LYS A 152 21.80 7.95 -5.79
C LYS A 152 21.02 8.63 -4.66
N MET A 153 19.82 9.14 -4.96
CA MET A 153 18.94 9.76 -3.97
C MET A 153 18.44 8.75 -2.94
N GLU A 154 18.13 7.52 -3.37
CA GLU A 154 17.75 6.45 -2.43
C GLU A 154 18.92 5.86 -1.64
N GLU A 155 20.15 6.33 -1.90
CA GLU A 155 21.39 5.77 -1.36
C GLU A 155 21.56 4.27 -1.65
N ARG A 156 20.89 3.76 -2.69
CA ARG A 156 20.96 2.35 -3.15
C ARG A 156 21.80 2.22 -4.41
N TRP A 157 22.96 2.86 -4.35
CA TRP A 157 23.90 3.01 -5.45
C TRP A 157 25.33 2.93 -4.94
N PHE A 158 26.19 2.18 -5.63
CA PHE A 158 27.63 2.29 -5.43
C PHE A 158 28.41 1.99 -6.71
N LYS A 159 29.66 2.48 -6.78
CA LYS A 159 30.58 2.27 -7.91
C LYS A 159 31.98 1.99 -7.40
N ILE A 160 32.65 0.99 -7.98
CA ILE A 160 34.06 0.68 -7.69
C ILE A 160 34.88 0.96 -8.95
N GLY A 161 35.81 1.92 -8.85
CA GLY A 161 36.68 2.34 -9.96
C GLY A 161 35.88 2.76 -11.20
N ASP A 162 36.25 2.19 -12.35
CA ASP A 162 35.64 2.48 -13.65
C ASP A 162 34.49 1.54 -14.02
N ALA A 163 34.16 0.56 -13.18
CA ALA A 163 33.04 -0.35 -13.43
C ALA A 163 31.70 0.40 -13.48
N PRO A 164 30.70 -0.08 -14.24
CA PRO A 164 29.35 0.44 -14.15
C PRO A 164 28.82 0.41 -12.71
N PRO A 165 27.99 1.38 -12.30
CA PRO A 165 27.45 1.38 -10.96
C PRO A 165 26.51 0.21 -10.72
N VAL A 166 26.48 -0.26 -9.48
CA VAL A 166 25.47 -1.18 -8.98
C VAL A 166 24.31 -0.35 -8.44
N GLN A 167 23.11 -0.62 -8.93
CA GLN A 167 21.89 0.12 -8.60
C GLN A 167 20.81 -0.89 -8.21
N GLU A 168 20.40 -0.88 -6.94
CA GLU A 168 19.47 -1.89 -6.40
C GLU A 168 18.16 -1.91 -7.18
N GLY A 169 17.56 -0.73 -7.43
CA GLY A 169 16.31 -0.60 -8.16
C GLY A 169 16.35 -1.08 -9.62
N ASP A 170 17.53 -1.06 -10.27
CA ASP A 170 17.68 -1.63 -11.62
C ASP A 170 17.83 -3.16 -11.58
N MET A 171 18.53 -3.66 -10.55
CA MET A 171 18.68 -5.10 -10.32
C MET A 171 17.34 -5.76 -10.00
N THR A 172 16.56 -5.21 -9.07
CA THR A 172 15.24 -5.74 -8.70
C THR A 172 14.29 -5.71 -9.89
N LEU A 173 14.28 -4.64 -10.69
CA LEU A 173 13.47 -4.55 -11.91
C LEU A 173 13.87 -5.61 -12.95
N ARG A 174 15.17 -5.85 -13.13
CA ARG A 174 15.65 -6.92 -14.02
C ARG A 174 15.21 -8.29 -13.54
N VAL A 175 15.33 -8.56 -12.24
CA VAL A 175 14.87 -9.82 -11.63
C VAL A 175 13.36 -9.98 -11.80
N ALA A 176 12.58 -8.93 -11.58
CA ALA A 176 11.13 -8.95 -11.76
C ALA A 176 10.72 -9.34 -13.18
N ARG A 177 11.39 -8.81 -14.20
CA ARG A 177 11.12 -9.18 -15.61
C ARG A 177 11.40 -10.65 -15.89
N LEU A 178 12.54 -11.16 -15.41
CA LEU A 178 12.89 -12.58 -15.55
C LEU A 178 11.91 -13.49 -14.80
N LEU A 179 11.47 -13.07 -13.61
CA LEU A 179 10.51 -13.80 -12.80
C LEU A 179 9.11 -13.78 -13.45
N ALA A 180 8.70 -12.65 -14.04
CA ALA A 180 7.43 -12.53 -14.72
C ALA A 180 7.30 -13.56 -15.85
N GLU A 181 8.31 -13.68 -16.72
CA GLU A 181 8.33 -14.67 -17.81
C GLU A 181 8.18 -16.11 -17.27
N ARG A 182 8.88 -16.44 -16.18
CA ARG A 182 8.82 -17.77 -15.57
C ARG A 182 7.46 -18.06 -14.94
N LEU A 183 6.89 -17.11 -14.19
CA LEU A 183 5.57 -17.26 -13.57
C LEU A 183 4.46 -17.36 -14.63
N GLN A 184 4.55 -16.56 -15.70
CA GLN A 184 3.63 -16.64 -16.83
C GLN A 184 3.72 -18.00 -17.55
N SER A 185 4.93 -18.56 -17.71
CA SER A 185 5.10 -19.91 -18.29
C SER A 185 4.46 -21.02 -17.46
N LEU A 186 4.24 -20.78 -16.16
CA LEU A 186 3.52 -21.68 -15.26
C LEU A 186 2.01 -21.42 -15.23
N GLY A 187 1.49 -20.46 -16.02
CA GLY A 187 0.06 -20.17 -16.12
C GLY A 187 -0.44 -19.01 -15.25
N ALA A 188 0.44 -18.32 -14.52
CA ALA A 188 0.05 -17.18 -13.70
C ALA A 188 -0.29 -15.94 -14.54
N LYS A 189 -1.29 -15.18 -14.12
CA LYS A 189 -1.43 -13.78 -14.53
C LYS A 189 -0.41 -12.97 -13.73
N VAL A 190 0.49 -12.25 -14.42
CA VAL A 190 1.51 -11.43 -13.75
C VAL A 190 1.30 -9.96 -14.02
N SER A 191 1.43 -9.13 -13.00
CA SER A 191 1.49 -7.66 -13.13
C SER A 191 2.78 -7.14 -12.53
N LEU A 192 3.47 -6.25 -13.23
CA LEU A 192 4.57 -5.48 -12.65
C LEU A 192 4.00 -4.19 -12.07
N LEU A 193 4.35 -3.83 -10.83
CA LEU A 193 3.95 -2.53 -10.27
C LEU A 193 4.63 -1.39 -11.03
N ARG A 194 5.90 -1.58 -11.40
CA ARG A 194 6.65 -0.71 -12.31
C ARG A 194 7.38 -1.55 -13.35
N ASP A 195 7.37 -1.08 -14.59
CA ASP A 195 8.07 -1.69 -15.71
C ASP A 195 9.29 -0.88 -16.15
N LYS A 196 9.57 0.25 -15.48
CA LYS A 196 10.70 1.13 -15.74
C LYS A 196 11.34 1.63 -14.42
N ALA A 197 12.41 2.41 -14.56
CA ALA A 197 13.19 2.92 -13.43
C ALA A 197 12.55 4.16 -12.77
N GLU A 198 11.61 4.80 -13.46
CA GLU A 198 10.90 5.99 -13.00
C GLU A 198 9.93 5.69 -11.84
N PRO A 199 9.72 6.66 -10.93
CA PRO A 199 8.73 6.58 -9.87
C PRO A 199 7.31 6.47 -10.44
N LEU A 200 6.45 5.72 -9.77
CA LEU A 200 5.01 5.69 -10.05
C LEU A 200 4.27 6.88 -9.47
N THR A 201 4.82 7.49 -8.41
CA THR A 201 4.22 8.67 -7.80
C THR A 201 4.28 9.85 -8.78
N PRO A 202 3.16 10.59 -8.96
CA PRO A 202 3.16 11.77 -9.83
C PRO A 202 3.98 12.94 -9.23
N TYR A 203 4.30 12.85 -7.93
CA TYR A 203 5.01 13.90 -7.20
C TYR A 203 6.52 13.81 -7.34
N ARG A 204 7.21 14.90 -7.04
CA ARG A 204 8.66 15.07 -7.05
C ARG A 204 9.12 15.68 -5.73
N PRO A 205 10.43 15.63 -5.40
CA PRO A 205 10.93 16.24 -4.17
C PRO A 205 10.47 17.70 -3.97
N SER A 206 10.41 18.50 -5.03
CA SER A 206 9.93 19.89 -4.96
C SER A 206 8.51 20.03 -4.41
N ASP A 207 7.64 19.04 -4.62
CA ASP A 207 6.25 19.08 -4.17
C ASP A 207 6.12 18.89 -2.64
N PHE A 208 7.20 18.54 -1.95
CA PHE A 208 7.23 18.27 -0.51
C PHE A 208 7.92 19.36 0.31
N GLU A 209 8.29 20.50 -0.27
CA GLU A 209 9.08 21.54 0.41
C GLU A 209 8.40 22.06 1.70
N GLU A 210 7.14 22.47 1.59
CA GLU A 210 6.39 22.99 2.74
C GLU A 210 6.19 21.92 3.81
N ILE A 211 5.87 20.69 3.40
CA ILE A 211 5.66 19.56 4.32
C ILE A 211 6.96 19.22 5.06
N ALA A 212 8.10 19.24 4.36
CA ALA A 212 9.42 19.00 4.93
C ALA A 212 9.78 20.07 5.97
N ARG A 213 9.55 21.35 5.67
CA ARG A 213 9.80 22.46 6.60
C ARG A 213 8.95 22.34 7.87
N GLN A 214 7.65 22.09 7.70
CA GLN A 214 6.75 21.91 8.84
C GLN A 214 7.10 20.69 9.69
N PHE A 215 7.57 19.60 9.06
CA PHE A 215 8.04 18.41 9.77
C PHE A 215 9.24 18.74 10.66
N LEU A 216 10.23 19.46 10.13
CA LEU A 216 11.42 19.87 10.88
C LEU A 216 11.11 20.83 12.03
N ILE A 217 10.25 21.84 11.79
CA ILE A 217 9.80 22.77 12.84
C ILE A 217 9.11 22.00 13.97
N ARG A 218 8.24 21.04 13.65
CA ARG A 218 7.57 20.20 14.66
C ARG A 218 8.53 19.28 15.40
N ALA A 219 9.63 18.88 14.77
CA ALA A 219 10.72 18.13 15.38
C ALA A 219 11.68 19.02 16.21
N GLY A 220 11.44 20.34 16.29
CA GLY A 220 12.24 21.27 17.10
C GLY A 220 13.35 22.00 16.36
N VAL A 221 13.43 21.89 15.03
CA VAL A 221 14.40 22.62 14.20
C VAL A 221 13.79 23.96 13.78
N SER A 222 14.13 25.04 14.48
CA SER A 222 13.49 26.35 14.30
C SER A 222 13.86 27.05 12.99
N ASP A 223 15.08 26.83 12.48
CA ASP A 223 15.57 27.42 11.23
C ASP A 223 16.25 26.33 10.38
N PRO A 224 15.47 25.48 9.68
CA PRO A 224 16.02 24.36 8.95
C PRO A 224 16.80 24.85 7.71
N ARG A 225 18.04 24.39 7.57
CA ARG A 225 18.85 24.61 6.38
C ARG A 225 18.17 24.04 5.13
N GLU A 226 18.30 24.73 4.00
CA GLU A 226 17.69 24.28 2.74
C GLU A 226 18.36 23.02 2.17
N ASN A 227 19.69 22.99 2.14
CA ASN A 227 20.46 21.92 1.48
C ASN A 227 21.51 21.33 2.42
N PHE A 228 21.90 20.09 2.12
CA PHE A 228 23.02 19.38 2.74
C PHE A 228 24.22 19.33 1.78
N ASP A 229 25.44 19.33 2.33
CA ASP A 229 26.68 19.43 1.55
C ASP A 229 27.12 18.08 0.92
N GLY A 230 26.42 17.00 1.26
CA GLY A 230 26.61 15.66 0.70
C GLY A 230 26.32 14.55 1.73
N PRO A 231 26.61 13.28 1.38
CA PRO A 231 26.28 12.15 2.24
C PRO A 231 26.96 12.17 3.61
N ALA A 232 28.11 12.83 3.73
CA ALA A 232 28.89 12.94 4.97
C ALA A 232 28.50 14.15 5.85
N ASP A 233 27.51 14.95 5.44
CA ASP A 233 27.01 16.06 6.25
C ASP A 233 26.30 15.51 7.52
N PRO A 234 26.82 15.79 8.72
CA PRO A 234 26.27 15.24 9.96
C PRO A 234 24.87 15.78 10.29
N GLU A 235 24.49 16.92 9.70
CA GLU A 235 23.19 17.57 9.91
C GLU A 235 22.24 17.36 8.74
N ARG A 236 22.59 16.51 7.75
CA ARG A 236 21.78 16.31 6.53
C ARG A 236 20.32 16.03 6.85
N GLU A 237 20.05 15.24 7.88
CA GLU A 237 18.70 14.85 8.28
C GLU A 237 17.85 16.02 8.78
N GLN A 238 18.48 17.12 9.20
CA GLN A 238 17.82 18.33 9.66
C GLN A 238 17.62 19.36 8.54
N THR A 239 17.91 19.00 7.28
CA THR A 239 17.73 19.89 6.12
C THR A 239 16.40 19.64 5.41
N VAL A 240 15.83 20.70 4.82
CA VAL A 240 14.62 20.62 3.99
C VAL A 240 14.86 19.70 2.80
N GLY A 241 16.03 19.84 2.15
CA GLY A 241 16.48 19.05 1.00
C GLY A 241 16.50 17.55 1.25
N TRP A 242 16.96 17.10 2.43
CA TRP A 242 16.91 15.68 2.79
C TRP A 242 15.48 15.21 3.02
N GLN A 243 14.70 15.96 3.80
CA GLN A 243 13.34 15.57 4.14
C GLN A 243 12.43 15.47 2.91
N ARG A 244 12.58 16.36 1.92
CA ARG A 244 11.82 16.24 0.66
C ARG A 244 12.15 14.96 -0.11
N GLU A 245 13.40 14.49 -0.08
CA GLU A 245 13.81 13.25 -0.74
C GLU A 245 13.19 12.06 -0.02
N MET A 246 13.29 12.02 1.31
CA MET A 246 12.65 11.01 2.15
C MET A 246 11.12 10.95 1.97
N LEU A 247 10.46 12.10 1.87
CA LEU A 247 9.02 12.18 1.63
C LEU A 247 8.65 11.68 0.23
N PHE A 248 9.49 11.95 -0.76
CA PHE A 248 9.29 11.50 -2.13
C PHE A 248 9.42 9.98 -2.26
N TYR A 249 10.60 9.39 -2.05
CA TYR A 249 10.83 7.98 -2.41
C TYR A 249 10.39 7.00 -1.30
N ARG A 250 10.48 7.39 -0.02
CA ARG A 250 10.17 6.49 1.09
C ARG A 250 8.69 6.55 1.51
N ASN A 251 8.02 7.68 1.30
CA ASN A 251 6.63 7.83 1.70
C ASN A 251 5.70 7.83 0.47
N SER A 252 5.88 8.79 -0.43
CA SER A 252 4.97 8.99 -1.56
C SER A 252 5.00 7.82 -2.55
N GLU A 253 6.18 7.38 -2.97
CA GLU A 253 6.34 6.26 -3.90
C GLU A 253 5.82 4.94 -3.30
N ILE A 254 6.15 4.64 -2.04
CA ILE A 254 5.66 3.42 -1.36
C ILE A 254 4.13 3.43 -1.26
N ARG A 255 3.52 4.55 -0.84
CA ARG A 255 2.06 4.67 -0.76
C ARG A 255 1.40 4.56 -2.13
N ARG A 256 2.02 5.07 -3.19
CA ARG A 256 1.52 4.94 -4.55
C ARG A 256 1.53 3.48 -5.02
N ARG A 257 2.62 2.76 -4.77
CA ARG A 257 2.73 1.32 -5.06
C ARG A 257 1.69 0.51 -4.28
N ALA A 258 1.52 0.77 -2.99
CA ALA A 258 0.48 0.15 -2.17
C ALA A 258 -0.94 0.45 -2.70
N SER A 259 -1.20 1.68 -3.15
CA SER A 259 -2.50 2.05 -3.71
C SER A 259 -2.79 1.31 -5.02
N LEU A 260 -1.78 1.13 -5.87
CA LEU A 260 -1.89 0.34 -7.10
C LEU A 260 -2.27 -1.12 -6.79
N VAL A 261 -1.64 -1.72 -5.78
CA VAL A 261 -1.96 -3.08 -5.31
C VAL A 261 -3.40 -3.14 -4.80
N ASN A 262 -3.74 -2.33 -3.80
CA ASN A 262 -4.98 -2.48 -3.03
C ASN A 262 -6.25 -2.11 -3.81
N PHE A 263 -6.15 -1.14 -4.73
CA PHE A 263 -7.33 -0.54 -5.36
C PHE A 263 -7.46 -0.82 -6.86
N ARG A 264 -6.43 -1.38 -7.50
CA ARG A 264 -6.45 -1.60 -8.96
C ARG A 264 -6.01 -3.00 -9.37
N LEU A 265 -4.89 -3.50 -8.84
CA LEU A 265 -4.39 -4.82 -9.21
C LEU A 265 -5.15 -5.92 -8.49
N GLN A 266 -5.30 -5.80 -7.16
CA GLN A 266 -5.87 -6.82 -6.28
C GLN A 266 -5.36 -8.24 -6.62
N PRO A 267 -4.02 -8.46 -6.56
CA PRO A 267 -3.38 -9.72 -6.95
C PRO A 267 -3.35 -10.73 -5.81
N ASP A 268 -3.69 -12.00 -6.04
CA ASP A 268 -3.71 -13.03 -5.00
C ASP A 268 -2.42 -13.11 -4.16
N LEU A 269 -1.28 -12.72 -4.74
CA LEU A 269 0.00 -12.59 -4.08
C LEU A 269 0.77 -11.36 -4.60
N VAL A 270 1.44 -10.64 -3.69
CA VAL A 270 2.48 -9.66 -4.04
C VAL A 270 3.84 -10.22 -3.65
N LEU A 271 4.79 -10.20 -4.59
CA LEU A 271 6.19 -10.50 -4.33
C LEU A 271 7.00 -9.20 -4.36
N CYS A 272 7.45 -8.76 -3.20
CA CYS A 272 8.38 -7.63 -3.06
C CYS A 272 9.81 -8.14 -3.27
N LEU A 273 10.51 -7.56 -4.25
CA LEU A 273 11.85 -7.99 -4.68
C LEU A 273 12.94 -7.00 -4.28
#